data_AF-B7P5A1-F1
#
_entry.id   AF-B7P5A1-F1
#
_cell.length_a   1.000
_cell.length_b   1.000
_cell.length_c   1.000
_cell.angle_alpha   90.00
_cell.angle_beta   90.00
_cell.angle_gamma   90.00
#
_symmetry.space_group_name_H-M   'P 1'
#
loop_
_entity.id
_entity.type
_entity.pdbx_description
1 polymer ?
#
loop_
_entity_poly.entity_id
_entity_poly.type
_entity_poly.pdbx_seq_one_letter_code
_entity_poly.pdbx_strand_id
1 'polypeptide(L)'
;MSEPGSDLELSTDSDAGYEDYYNYPEDGEIDQQDQRKLDPEYFEFECLTIEDVERLLNESVEVICASLSVMPSLAKVLLHTHNWNAQEMIQKYKQNAAQALADARIKPLRPPAIDMQTIRNSPSVQCPICLQNSPGDRFRGLACGHYFCPDCWAMHFEIQILQGISTAIECMGQYCNILVPEDFVLSMLNKSSLREKYQQFMFSDYVRSHPELRFCPGLNCNIIIQAKEQKSKRVICKHCKTTFCFRCGTDYHAPADCETIKKWITKCADDSETANYISAHTKDWENHAKSLRLEEMTLRKIKNRINEKVMANQGTWIDWQYLLDAVALLAKCRYSLQYTYPYAYFMDPGPRKELFEYQQATLEAEIENLSWKVERAETTDRGDLENQMDIAEKRRSILLKDFLVV
;
A
#
# COMPACT_ATOMS: atom_id res chain seq x y z
N MET A 1 22.14 29.33 44.11
CA MET A 1 23.18 29.08 43.08
C MET A 1 23.97 27.89 43.59
N SER A 2 23.43 26.68 43.43
CA SER A 2 23.61 25.77 42.28
C SER A 2 24.80 24.84 42.54
N GLU A 3 24.47 23.64 43.00
CA GLU A 3 25.33 22.46 43.14
C GLU A 3 25.05 21.45 42.00
N PRO A 4 25.92 20.44 41.79
CA PRO A 4 26.38 20.03 40.47
C PRO A 4 25.59 18.87 39.85
N GLY A 5 25.56 18.83 38.51
CA GLY A 5 25.02 17.75 37.71
C GLY A 5 26.05 16.64 37.51
N SER A 6 25.66 15.41 37.83
CA SER A 6 26.37 14.18 37.46
C SER A 6 25.73 13.59 36.20
N ASP A 7 26.49 13.57 35.13
CA ASP A 7 26.21 12.82 33.91
C ASP A 7 26.29 11.32 34.20
N LEU A 8 25.20 10.59 33.93
CA LEU A 8 25.20 9.12 33.89
C LEU A 8 24.67 8.69 32.53
N GLU A 9 25.62 8.39 31.63
CA GLU A 9 25.38 7.73 30.36
C GLU A 9 24.83 6.31 30.62
N LEU A 10 23.62 6.01 30.14
CA LEU A 10 23.07 4.66 30.16
C LEU A 10 23.28 4.03 28.78
N SER A 11 24.26 3.14 28.72
CA SER A 11 24.59 2.29 27.59
C SER A 11 23.39 1.43 27.16
N THR A 12 23.01 1.55 25.89
CA THR A 12 22.17 0.59 25.17
C THR A 12 23.03 -0.62 24.81
N ASP A 13 22.71 -1.80 25.35
CA ASP A 13 23.21 -3.05 24.76
C ASP A 13 22.16 -4.16 24.78
N SER A 14 22.04 -4.77 23.60
CA SER A 14 21.47 -6.06 23.20
C SER A 14 20.38 -6.72 24.06
N ASP A 15 19.19 -6.93 23.48
CA ASP A 15 18.47 -8.18 23.68
C ASP A 15 18.11 -8.80 22.32
N ALA A 16 18.73 -9.94 22.06
CA ALA A 16 18.61 -10.70 20.84
C ALA A 16 17.60 -11.83 21.05
N GLY A 17 16.51 -11.79 20.29
CA GLY A 17 15.80 -12.94 19.72
C GLY A 17 15.21 -13.97 20.67
N TYR A 18 13.90 -13.91 20.92
CA TYR A 18 13.08 -15.08 21.29
C TYR A 18 11.62 -14.88 20.87
N GLU A 19 11.29 -15.17 19.60
CA GLU A 19 9.92 -15.55 19.21
C GLU A 19 9.98 -16.59 18.09
N ASP A 20 10.27 -17.83 18.48
CA ASP A 20 9.92 -19.01 17.68
C ASP A 20 9.79 -20.22 18.61
N TYR A 21 8.66 -20.31 19.33
CA TYR A 21 8.39 -21.46 20.20
C TYR A 21 6.89 -21.71 20.35
N TYR A 22 6.24 -22.20 19.29
CA TYR A 22 5.17 -23.22 19.37
C TYR A 22 4.99 -23.87 17.99
N ASN A 23 5.81 -24.87 17.70
CA ASN A 23 5.51 -25.85 16.66
C ASN A 23 5.71 -27.24 17.28
N TYR A 24 4.61 -27.87 17.71
CA TYR A 24 4.58 -29.28 18.09
C TYR A 24 4.01 -30.09 16.93
N PRO A 25 4.64 -31.23 16.55
CA PRO A 25 4.09 -32.13 15.55
C PRO A 25 3.05 -33.04 16.22
N GLU A 26 1.78 -32.86 15.90
CA GLU A 26 0.76 -33.88 16.15
C GLU A 26 0.81 -34.89 15.00
N ASP A 27 1.42 -36.04 15.26
CA ASP A 27 1.22 -37.25 14.46
C ASP A 27 -0.26 -37.67 14.56
N GLY A 28 -1.01 -37.40 13.50
CA GLY A 28 -2.38 -37.83 13.31
C GLY A 28 -2.93 -37.28 12.00
N GLU A 29 -2.93 -38.10 10.95
CA GLU A 29 -3.56 -37.78 9.66
C GLU A 29 -5.08 -37.59 9.83
N ILE A 30 -5.47 -36.37 10.17
CA ILE A 30 -6.81 -35.82 9.99
C ILE A 30 -6.58 -34.49 9.26
N ASP A 31 -7.24 -34.30 8.12
CA ASP A 31 -7.22 -33.05 7.34
C ASP A 31 -7.80 -31.91 8.20
N GLN A 32 -6.98 -31.34 9.09
CA GLN A 32 -7.32 -30.19 9.89
C GLN A 32 -7.41 -29.00 8.94
N GLN A 33 -8.64 -28.64 8.54
CA GLN A 33 -8.88 -27.37 7.86
C GLN A 33 -8.19 -26.26 8.65
N ASP A 34 -7.25 -25.58 8.01
CA ASP A 34 -6.51 -24.47 8.61
C ASP A 34 -7.49 -23.46 9.22
N GLN A 35 -7.59 -23.44 10.55
CA GLN A 35 -8.57 -22.64 11.28
C GLN A 35 -8.47 -21.15 10.95
N ARG A 36 -7.32 -20.68 10.46
CA ARG A 36 -7.12 -19.30 9.99
C ARG A 36 -8.02 -18.94 8.82
N LYS A 37 -8.39 -19.91 7.98
CA LYS A 37 -9.28 -19.70 6.82
C LYS A 37 -10.74 -19.42 7.22
N LEU A 38 -11.10 -19.63 8.49
CA LEU A 38 -12.42 -19.31 9.02
C LEU A 38 -12.55 -17.82 9.37
N ASP A 39 -11.44 -17.09 9.51
CA ASP A 39 -11.46 -15.65 9.75
C ASP A 39 -11.95 -14.92 8.48
N PRO A 40 -13.04 -14.13 8.55
CA PRO A 40 -13.52 -13.32 7.42
C PRO A 40 -12.46 -12.37 6.84
N GLU A 41 -11.46 -12.00 7.64
CA GLU A 41 -10.35 -11.12 7.26
C GLU A 41 -9.16 -11.88 6.65
N TYR A 42 -9.18 -13.23 6.66
CA TYR A 42 -8.09 -14.05 6.12
C TYR A 42 -7.80 -13.70 4.66
N PHE A 43 -6.51 -13.57 4.37
CA PHE A 43 -6.02 -13.18 3.07
C PHE A 43 -4.61 -13.72 2.86
N GLU A 44 -4.38 -14.39 1.73
CA GLU A 44 -3.08 -14.95 1.38
C GLU A 44 -2.22 -13.88 0.69
N PHE A 45 -1.06 -13.57 1.28
CA PHE A 45 -0.12 -12.58 0.75
C PHE A 45 1.31 -12.92 1.15
N GLU A 46 2.27 -12.35 0.41
CA GLU A 46 3.71 -12.49 0.65
C GLU A 46 4.38 -11.13 0.81
N CYS A 47 5.49 -11.10 1.56
CA CYS A 47 6.33 -9.91 1.71
C CYS A 47 7.60 -10.12 0.90
N LEU A 48 7.80 -9.29 -0.11
CA LEU A 48 8.92 -9.37 -1.04
C LEU A 48 9.89 -8.20 -0.81
N THR A 49 11.17 -8.46 -1.07
CA THR A 49 12.19 -7.42 -1.15
C THR A 49 12.14 -6.72 -2.51
N ILE A 50 12.88 -5.61 -2.65
CA ILE A 50 13.04 -4.93 -3.95
C ILE A 50 13.63 -5.90 -4.99
N GLU A 51 14.66 -6.66 -4.62
CA GLU A 51 15.33 -7.61 -5.51
C GLU A 51 14.38 -8.71 -6.00
N ASP A 52 13.52 -9.23 -5.12
CA ASP A 52 12.52 -10.22 -5.48
C ASP A 52 11.52 -9.69 -6.51
N VAL A 53 11.07 -8.45 -6.32
CA VAL A 53 10.12 -7.81 -7.23
C VAL A 53 10.79 -7.45 -8.55
N GLU A 54 12.03 -6.95 -8.55
CA GLU A 54 12.78 -6.71 -9.78
C GLU A 54 12.91 -7.99 -10.60
N ARG A 55 13.22 -9.11 -9.96
CA ARG A 55 13.26 -10.43 -10.62
C ARG A 55 11.90 -10.80 -11.21
N LEU A 56 10.81 -10.69 -10.45
CA LEU A 56 9.45 -10.98 -10.92
C LEU A 56 9.06 -10.14 -12.15
N LEU A 57 9.34 -8.84 -12.12
CA LEU A 57 9.05 -7.93 -13.24
C LEU A 57 9.94 -8.26 -14.45
N ASN A 58 11.21 -8.57 -14.24
CA ASN A 58 12.14 -8.95 -15.32
C ASN A 58 11.76 -10.27 -15.98
N GLU A 59 11.32 -11.28 -15.22
CA GLU A 59 10.80 -12.54 -15.78
C GLU A 59 9.61 -12.29 -16.72
N SER A 60 8.69 -11.39 -16.33
CA SER A 60 7.56 -10.99 -17.17
C SER A 60 8.02 -10.28 -18.46
N VAL A 61 9.04 -9.44 -18.36
CA VAL A 61 9.66 -8.75 -19.50
C VAL A 61 10.34 -9.75 -20.44
N GLU A 62 11.07 -10.73 -19.91
CA GLU A 62 11.74 -11.77 -20.68
C GLU A 62 10.75 -12.62 -21.49
N VAL A 63 9.60 -12.99 -20.91
CA VAL A 63 8.53 -13.70 -21.61
C VAL A 63 8.05 -12.94 -22.85
N ILE A 64 7.86 -11.62 -22.73
CA ILE A 64 7.48 -10.75 -23.85
C ILE A 64 8.60 -10.65 -24.89
N CYS A 65 9.84 -10.39 -24.44
CA CYS A 65 11.01 -10.28 -25.31
C CYS A 65 11.21 -11.55 -26.14
N ALA A 66 11.16 -12.73 -25.52
CA ALA A 66 11.31 -14.02 -26.19
C ALA A 66 10.16 -14.29 -27.18
N SER A 67 8.92 -13.92 -26.82
CA SER A 67 7.73 -14.22 -27.63
C SER A 67 7.54 -13.27 -28.81
N LEU A 68 7.94 -12.00 -28.68
CA LEU A 68 7.70 -10.95 -29.66
C LEU A 68 8.98 -10.44 -30.34
N SER A 69 10.17 -10.87 -29.89
CA SER A 69 11.47 -10.39 -30.40
C SER A 69 11.61 -8.86 -30.32
N VAL A 70 11.14 -8.27 -29.22
CA VAL A 70 11.23 -6.83 -28.94
C VAL A 70 12.31 -6.53 -27.91
N MET A 71 12.75 -5.26 -27.85
CA MET A 71 13.70 -4.83 -26.83
C MET A 71 13.04 -4.78 -25.43
N PRO A 72 13.80 -4.96 -24.33
CA PRO A 72 13.28 -4.90 -22.96
C PRO A 72 12.55 -3.60 -22.63
N SER A 73 13.05 -2.46 -23.10
CA SER A 73 12.40 -1.15 -22.87
C SER A 73 10.99 -1.10 -23.47
N LEU A 74 10.81 -1.66 -24.66
CA LEU A 74 9.50 -1.75 -25.30
C LEU A 74 8.59 -2.77 -24.60
N ALA A 75 9.13 -3.92 -24.19
CA ALA A 75 8.37 -4.92 -23.45
C ALA A 75 7.80 -4.38 -22.13
N LYS A 76 8.59 -3.60 -21.38
CA LYS A 76 8.12 -2.94 -20.14
C LYS A 76 6.94 -2.01 -20.37
N VAL A 77 7.01 -1.17 -21.41
CA VAL A 77 5.89 -0.26 -21.74
C VAL A 77 4.64 -1.05 -22.12
N LEU A 78 4.79 -2.09 -22.94
CA LEU A 78 3.69 -2.95 -23.35
C LEU A 78 3.02 -3.65 -22.14
N LEU A 79 3.81 -4.13 -21.18
CA LEU A 79 3.27 -4.71 -19.94
C LEU A 79 2.54 -3.67 -19.10
N HIS A 80 3.14 -2.49 -18.93
CA HIS A 80 2.57 -1.40 -18.17
C HIS A 80 1.20 -0.95 -18.71
N THR A 81 1.02 -0.87 -20.03
CA THR A 81 -0.24 -0.42 -20.64
C THR A 81 -1.36 -1.47 -20.60
N HIS A 82 -1.04 -2.72 -20.23
CA HIS A 82 -1.99 -3.83 -20.18
C HIS A 82 -1.97 -4.56 -18.84
N ASN A 83 -1.79 -3.80 -17.76
CA ASN A 83 -1.89 -4.28 -16.38
C ASN A 83 -1.04 -5.53 -16.11
N TRP A 84 0.14 -5.60 -16.73
CA TRP A 84 1.10 -6.70 -16.57
C TRP A 84 0.59 -8.09 -17.01
N ASN A 85 -0.48 -8.15 -17.83
CA ASN A 85 -0.96 -9.40 -18.40
C ASN A 85 -0.17 -9.77 -19.68
N ALA A 86 0.89 -10.57 -19.50
CA ALA A 86 1.77 -10.94 -20.61
C ALA A 86 1.07 -11.73 -21.72
N GLN A 87 0.17 -12.66 -21.38
CA GLN A 87 -0.50 -13.54 -22.36
C GLN A 87 -1.47 -12.76 -23.25
N GLU A 88 -2.32 -11.93 -22.63
CA GLU A 88 -3.23 -11.06 -23.36
C GLU A 88 -2.45 -10.12 -24.29
N MET A 89 -1.30 -9.64 -23.82
CA MET A 89 -0.46 -8.76 -24.62
C MET A 89 0.20 -9.41 -25.82
N ILE A 90 0.75 -10.61 -25.63
CA ILE A 90 1.32 -11.37 -26.74
C ILE A 90 0.26 -11.63 -27.80
N GLN A 91 -0.97 -11.96 -27.39
CA GLN A 91 -2.07 -12.21 -28.31
C GLN A 91 -2.45 -10.94 -29.10
N LYS A 92 -2.64 -9.80 -28.41
CA LYS A 92 -2.97 -8.51 -29.06
C LYS A 92 -1.88 -8.05 -30.02
N TYR A 93 -0.62 -8.15 -29.62
CA TYR A 93 0.51 -7.75 -30.46
C TYR A 93 0.65 -8.63 -31.70
N LYS A 94 0.50 -9.95 -31.56
CA LYS A 94 0.53 -10.90 -32.70
C LYS A 94 -0.62 -10.68 -33.68
N GLN A 95 -1.78 -10.21 -33.21
CA GLN A 95 -2.90 -9.86 -34.09
C GLN A 95 -2.64 -8.57 -34.88
N ASN A 96 -2.19 -7.51 -34.20
CA ASN A 96 -1.88 -6.24 -34.85
C ASN A 96 -0.84 -5.43 -34.06
N ALA A 97 0.43 -5.60 -34.42
CA ALA A 97 1.55 -4.90 -33.78
C ALA A 97 1.45 -3.37 -33.93
N ALA A 98 0.98 -2.87 -35.06
CA ALA A 98 0.88 -1.42 -35.29
C ALA A 98 -0.19 -0.79 -34.38
N GLN A 99 -1.33 -1.45 -34.20
CA GLN A 99 -2.37 -1.01 -33.27
C GLN A 99 -1.89 -1.09 -31.82
N ALA A 100 -1.28 -2.21 -31.41
CA ALA A 100 -0.77 -2.38 -30.05
C ALA A 100 0.26 -1.30 -29.67
N LEU A 101 1.17 -0.95 -30.59
CA LEU A 101 2.15 0.12 -30.38
C LEU A 101 1.52 1.52 -30.34
N ALA A 102 0.40 1.72 -31.02
CA ALA A 102 -0.33 2.98 -31.01
C ALA A 102 -1.17 3.13 -29.74
N ASP A 103 -1.83 2.06 -29.30
CA ASP A 103 -2.57 2.01 -28.04
C ASP A 103 -1.63 2.26 -26.85
N ALA A 104 -0.42 1.71 -26.91
CA ALA A 104 0.65 1.98 -25.95
C ALA A 104 1.31 3.36 -26.11
N ARG A 105 0.87 4.18 -27.07
CA ARG A 105 1.37 5.54 -27.35
C ARG A 105 2.87 5.60 -27.66
N ILE A 106 3.46 4.54 -28.23
CA ILE A 106 4.89 4.49 -28.60
C ILE A 106 5.12 4.90 -30.05
N LYS A 107 4.16 4.57 -30.93
CA LYS A 107 4.25 4.90 -32.36
C LYS A 107 2.89 5.33 -32.89
N PRO A 108 2.81 6.43 -33.68
CA PRO A 108 1.55 6.80 -34.30
C PRO A 108 1.13 5.76 -35.36
N LEU A 109 -0.18 5.53 -35.50
CA LEU A 109 -0.75 4.65 -36.54
C LEU A 109 -0.38 5.10 -37.95
N ARG A 110 -0.27 6.41 -38.16
CA ARG A 110 0.17 7.00 -39.42
C ARG A 110 1.60 7.51 -39.25
N PRO A 111 2.57 6.97 -40.00
CA PRO A 111 3.93 7.46 -39.94
C PRO A 111 3.97 8.93 -40.41
N PRO A 112 4.76 9.78 -39.75
CA PRO A 112 4.92 11.17 -40.16
C PRO A 112 5.54 11.25 -41.57
N ALA A 113 5.12 12.24 -42.35
CA ALA A 113 5.62 12.46 -43.72
C ALA A 113 7.07 12.99 -43.77
N ILE A 114 7.71 13.18 -42.62
CA ILE A 114 9.05 13.74 -42.50
C ILE A 114 10.07 12.60 -42.58
N ASP A 115 10.88 12.60 -43.63
CA ASP A 115 12.00 11.67 -43.77
C ASP A 115 13.13 12.05 -42.80
N MET A 116 13.41 11.13 -41.87
CA MET A 116 14.47 11.24 -40.87
C MET A 116 15.86 11.47 -41.49
N GLN A 117 16.08 10.96 -42.71
CA GLN A 117 17.36 11.11 -43.41
C GLN A 117 17.60 12.54 -43.88
N THR A 118 16.53 13.24 -44.30
CA THR A 118 16.61 14.63 -44.76
C THR A 118 17.05 15.58 -43.65
N ILE A 119 16.51 15.41 -42.43
CA ILE A 119 16.92 16.23 -41.29
C ILE A 119 18.36 15.92 -40.90
N ARG A 120 18.73 14.64 -40.76
CA ARG A 120 20.10 14.26 -40.36
C ARG A 120 21.18 14.76 -41.32
N ASN A 121 20.89 14.80 -42.61
CA ASN A 121 21.82 15.26 -43.64
C ASN A 121 21.86 16.79 -43.80
N SER A 122 20.98 17.52 -43.10
CA SER A 122 20.92 18.97 -43.21
C SER A 122 22.07 19.62 -42.42
N PRO A 123 22.84 20.54 -43.02
CA PRO A 123 24.02 21.15 -42.37
C PRO A 123 23.65 22.11 -41.24
N SER A 124 22.40 22.61 -41.25
CA SER A 124 21.88 23.53 -40.23
C SER A 124 20.37 23.34 -40.11
N VAL A 125 19.92 22.90 -38.95
CA VAL A 125 18.51 22.74 -38.57
C VAL A 125 18.26 23.57 -37.32
N GLN A 126 17.18 24.35 -37.34
CA GLN A 126 16.77 25.15 -36.18
C GLN A 126 15.94 24.30 -35.21
N CYS A 127 16.28 24.35 -33.92
CA CYS A 127 15.47 23.69 -32.89
C CYS A 127 14.16 24.45 -32.64
N PRO A 128 12.98 23.79 -32.69
CA PRO A 128 11.70 24.46 -32.44
C PRO A 128 11.53 25.03 -31.02
N ILE A 129 12.35 24.57 -30.07
CA ILE A 129 12.22 24.94 -28.65
C ILE A 129 13.16 26.10 -28.29
N CYS A 130 14.47 25.94 -28.52
CA CYS A 130 15.46 26.97 -28.15
C CYS A 130 15.82 27.92 -29.30
N LEU A 131 15.30 27.69 -30.52
CA LEU A 131 15.55 28.48 -31.72
C LEU A 131 17.03 28.53 -32.17
N GLN A 132 17.90 27.68 -31.59
CA GLN A 132 19.31 27.58 -31.99
C GLN A 132 19.48 26.66 -33.20
N ASN A 133 20.43 27.01 -34.06
CA ASN A 133 20.82 26.21 -35.22
C ASN A 133 21.91 25.22 -34.84
N SER A 134 21.78 23.98 -35.29
CA SER A 134 22.81 22.95 -35.17
C SER A 134 22.74 22.00 -36.36
N PRO A 135 23.83 21.27 -36.66
CA PRO A 135 23.81 20.18 -37.63
C PRO A 135 22.72 19.16 -37.28
N GLY A 136 22.00 18.68 -38.31
CA GLY A 136 20.83 17.82 -38.11
C GLY A 136 21.15 16.42 -37.55
N ASP A 137 22.38 15.96 -37.67
CA ASP A 137 22.89 14.70 -37.10
C ASP A 137 22.91 14.71 -35.55
N ARG A 138 22.99 15.89 -34.93
CA ARG A 138 22.90 16.08 -33.48
C ARG A 138 21.48 16.00 -32.97
N PHE A 139 20.47 16.20 -33.82
CA PHE A 139 19.08 16.14 -33.40
C PHE A 139 18.65 14.71 -33.09
N ARG A 140 17.70 14.59 -32.19
CA ARG A 140 17.13 13.32 -31.73
C ARG A 140 15.62 13.42 -31.79
N GLY A 141 14.98 12.36 -32.24
CA GLY A 141 13.54 12.33 -32.45
C GLY A 141 12.97 10.96 -32.13
N LEU A 142 11.65 10.96 -31.96
CA LEU A 142 10.86 9.77 -31.65
C LEU A 142 10.08 9.33 -32.90
N ALA A 143 9.36 8.22 -32.79
CA ALA A 143 8.53 7.69 -33.88
C ALA A 143 7.39 8.64 -34.31
N CYS A 144 7.07 9.67 -33.51
CA CYS A 144 6.15 10.74 -33.89
C CYS A 144 6.68 11.68 -34.97
N GLY A 145 7.99 11.67 -35.25
CA GLY A 145 8.63 12.54 -36.24
C GLY A 145 8.98 13.95 -35.74
N HIS A 146 8.84 14.22 -34.44
CA HIS A 146 9.35 15.44 -33.84
C HIS A 146 10.83 15.30 -33.47
N TYR A 147 11.62 16.35 -33.75
CA TYR A 147 13.06 16.39 -33.54
C TYR A 147 13.45 17.62 -32.74
N PHE A 148 14.36 17.42 -31.79
CA PHE A 148 14.86 18.49 -30.94
C PHE A 148 16.36 18.32 -30.69
N CYS A 149 17.03 19.41 -30.32
CA CYS A 149 18.44 19.35 -29.96
C CYS A 149 18.62 18.57 -28.64
N PRO A 150 19.81 17.98 -28.41
CA PRO A 150 20.10 17.21 -27.19
C PRO A 150 19.90 18.03 -25.91
N ASP A 151 20.23 19.32 -25.94
CA ASP A 151 20.13 20.20 -24.76
C ASP A 151 18.67 20.40 -24.33
N CYS A 152 17.75 20.56 -25.28
CA CYS A 152 16.31 20.64 -24.99
C CYS A 152 15.76 19.32 -24.46
N TRP A 153 16.18 18.17 -25.02
CA TRP A 153 15.79 16.87 -24.47
C TRP A 153 16.29 16.67 -23.04
N ALA A 154 17.56 16.99 -22.77
CA ALA A 154 18.15 16.87 -21.44
C ALA A 154 17.43 17.74 -20.42
N MET A 155 17.14 19.00 -20.78
CA MET A 155 16.38 19.92 -19.91
C MET A 155 14.95 19.42 -19.66
N HIS A 156 14.26 18.94 -20.68
CA HIS A 156 12.92 18.36 -20.53
C HIS A 156 12.93 17.18 -19.57
N PHE A 157 13.82 16.20 -19.76
CA PHE A 157 13.92 15.06 -18.86
C PHE A 157 14.30 15.46 -17.44
N GLU A 158 15.24 16.40 -17.26
CA GLU A 158 15.59 16.90 -15.93
C GLU A 158 14.37 17.50 -15.22
N ILE A 159 13.58 18.35 -15.89
CA ILE A 159 12.37 18.95 -15.30
C ILE A 159 11.33 17.87 -14.96
N GLN A 160 11.04 16.95 -15.89
CA GLN A 160 10.03 15.90 -15.70
C GLN A 160 10.41 14.95 -14.55
N ILE A 161 11.67 14.53 -14.51
CA ILE A 161 12.19 13.65 -13.44
C ILE A 161 12.16 14.38 -12.10
N LEU A 162 12.53 15.66 -12.03
CA LEU A 162 12.45 16.44 -10.79
C LEU A 162 11.01 16.64 -10.29
N GLN A 163 10.02 16.58 -11.19
CA GLN A 163 8.59 16.56 -10.84
C GLN A 163 8.07 15.17 -10.44
N GLY A 164 8.92 14.14 -10.49
CA GLY A 164 8.56 12.76 -10.16
C GLY A 164 7.86 11.99 -11.29
N ILE A 165 7.91 12.50 -12.52
CA ILE A 165 7.30 11.85 -13.69
C ILE A 165 8.35 10.91 -14.33
N SER A 166 7.99 9.64 -14.56
CA SER A 166 8.90 8.66 -15.14
C SER A 166 8.35 7.94 -16.40
N THR A 167 7.40 7.02 -16.26
CA THR A 167 6.85 6.23 -17.38
C THR A 167 5.89 7.03 -18.26
N ALA A 168 5.41 8.16 -17.76
CA ALA A 168 4.46 9.05 -18.43
C ALA A 168 5.11 10.24 -19.16
N ILE A 169 6.44 10.26 -19.31
CA ILE A 169 7.12 11.35 -20.03
C ILE A 169 6.67 11.33 -21.51
N GLU A 170 6.14 12.47 -21.96
CA GLU A 170 5.66 12.65 -23.33
C GLU A 170 6.65 13.45 -24.19
N CYS A 171 6.49 13.34 -25.51
CA CYS A 171 7.22 14.14 -26.49
C CYS A 171 6.95 15.64 -26.30
N MET A 172 7.98 16.48 -26.46
CA MET A 172 7.88 17.96 -26.39
C MET A 172 7.10 18.60 -27.56
N GLY A 173 6.49 17.80 -28.43
CA GLY A 173 5.77 18.31 -29.60
C GLY A 173 4.39 18.81 -29.20
N GLN A 174 3.95 19.93 -29.79
CA GLN A 174 2.61 20.46 -29.50
C GLN A 174 1.53 19.44 -29.90
N TYR A 175 0.59 19.17 -28.99
CA TYR A 175 -0.48 18.17 -29.16
C TYR A 175 0.03 16.74 -29.43
N CYS A 176 1.29 16.43 -29.11
CA CYS A 176 1.86 15.10 -29.29
C CYS A 176 1.75 14.30 -28.00
N ASN A 177 1.05 13.17 -28.06
CA ASN A 177 0.83 12.28 -26.91
C ASN A 177 1.74 11.04 -26.95
N ILE A 178 2.78 11.01 -27.78
CA ILE A 178 3.70 9.86 -27.83
C ILE A 178 4.62 9.85 -26.60
N LEU A 179 4.66 8.71 -25.93
CA LEU A 179 5.51 8.46 -24.76
C LEU A 179 6.96 8.25 -25.19
N VAL A 180 7.88 8.68 -24.32
CA VAL A 180 9.32 8.53 -24.52
C VAL A 180 9.78 7.19 -23.90
N PRO A 181 10.34 6.26 -24.70
CA PRO A 181 10.89 5.01 -24.17
C PRO A 181 12.06 5.22 -23.19
N GLU A 182 12.20 4.33 -22.20
CA GLU A 182 13.23 4.44 -21.15
C GLU A 182 14.66 4.47 -21.71
N ASP A 183 14.94 3.73 -22.77
CA ASP A 183 16.26 3.68 -23.42
C ASP A 183 16.61 5.04 -24.05
N PHE A 184 15.61 5.73 -24.60
CA PHE A 184 15.80 7.06 -25.15
C PHE A 184 16.10 8.08 -24.02
N VAL A 185 15.34 8.05 -22.93
CA VAL A 185 15.59 8.92 -21.76
C VAL A 185 16.99 8.67 -21.21
N LEU A 186 17.32 7.41 -20.92
CA LEU A 186 18.63 7.01 -20.40
C LEU A 186 19.76 7.35 -21.38
N SER A 187 19.54 7.38 -22.70
CA SER A 187 20.59 7.79 -23.64
C SER A 187 20.93 9.29 -23.56
N MET A 188 20.01 10.14 -23.07
CA MET A 188 20.19 11.60 -23.02
C MET A 188 20.60 12.13 -21.65
N LEU A 189 20.43 11.35 -20.58
CA LEU A 189 20.78 11.78 -19.22
C LEU A 189 22.29 11.71 -18.99
N ASN A 190 22.98 12.84 -18.82
CA ASN A 190 24.42 12.81 -18.54
C ASN A 190 24.78 12.74 -17.04
N LYS A 191 23.84 13.12 -16.16
CA LYS A 191 24.04 13.15 -14.70
C LYS A 191 23.65 11.81 -14.08
N SER A 192 24.57 11.16 -13.35
CA SER A 192 24.31 9.88 -12.67
C SER A 192 23.15 9.97 -11.67
N SER A 193 23.10 11.04 -10.88
CA SER A 193 22.05 11.27 -9.89
C SER A 193 20.63 11.38 -10.49
N LEU A 194 20.49 11.93 -11.70
CA LEU A 194 19.20 11.95 -12.41
C LEU A 194 18.83 10.58 -12.95
N ARG A 195 19.81 9.80 -13.42
CA ARG A 195 19.57 8.42 -13.89
C ARG A 195 19.07 7.54 -12.76
N GLU A 196 19.70 7.59 -11.60
CA GLU A 196 19.29 6.83 -10.41
C GLU A 196 17.86 7.20 -9.98
N LYS A 197 17.55 8.50 -9.88
CA LYS A 197 16.19 8.96 -9.58
C LYS A 197 15.15 8.49 -10.59
N TYR A 198 15.48 8.59 -11.88
CA TYR A 198 14.59 8.12 -12.94
C TYR A 198 14.31 6.61 -12.83
N GLN A 199 15.35 5.79 -12.61
CA GLN A 199 15.20 4.35 -12.43
C GLN A 199 14.35 4.01 -11.19
N GLN A 200 14.56 4.71 -10.08
CA GLN A 200 13.76 4.54 -8.87
C GLN A 200 12.28 4.88 -9.08
N PHE A 201 11.99 5.98 -9.80
CA PHE A 201 10.61 6.37 -10.12
C PHE A 201 9.96 5.38 -11.10
N MET A 202 10.70 4.88 -12.10
CA MET A 202 10.18 3.86 -13.01
C MET A 202 9.83 2.58 -12.26
N PHE A 203 10.73 2.09 -11.41
CA PHE A 203 10.44 0.92 -10.57
C PHE A 203 9.20 1.16 -9.71
N SER A 204 9.08 2.34 -9.10
CA SER A 204 7.91 2.71 -8.31
C SER A 204 6.61 2.71 -9.12
N ASP A 205 6.63 3.24 -10.35
CA ASP A 205 5.47 3.25 -11.25
C ASP A 205 5.11 1.85 -11.73
N TYR A 206 6.11 0.99 -12.00
CA TYR A 206 5.89 -0.42 -12.35
C TYR A 206 5.23 -1.20 -11.21
N VAL A 207 5.69 -1.04 -9.97
CA VAL A 207 5.07 -1.68 -8.81
C VAL A 207 3.65 -1.16 -8.57
N ARG A 208 3.42 0.16 -8.70
CA ARG A 208 2.09 0.77 -8.52
C ARG A 208 1.07 0.37 -9.58
N SER A 209 1.52 0.17 -10.81
CA SER A 209 0.67 -0.29 -11.91
C SER A 209 0.42 -1.80 -11.88
N HIS A 210 1.24 -2.56 -11.15
CA HIS A 210 1.08 -4.01 -11.06
C HIS A 210 -0.18 -4.37 -10.25
N PRO A 211 -1.05 -5.25 -10.78
CA PRO A 211 -2.28 -5.66 -10.10
C PRO A 211 -2.00 -6.28 -8.73
N GLU A 212 -0.99 -7.15 -8.66
CA GLU A 212 -0.71 -7.96 -7.47
C GLU A 212 0.31 -7.38 -6.50
N LEU A 213 0.84 -6.16 -6.71
CA LEU A 213 1.93 -5.62 -5.88
C LEU A 213 1.57 -4.30 -5.21
N ARG A 214 1.95 -4.11 -3.94
CA ARG A 214 1.71 -2.88 -3.19
C ARG A 214 2.88 -2.54 -2.29
N PHE A 215 3.33 -1.29 -2.32
CA PHE A 215 4.35 -0.81 -1.37
C PHE A 215 3.80 -0.84 0.05
N CYS A 216 4.64 -1.26 0.99
CA CYS A 216 4.36 -1.08 2.41
C CYS A 216 4.37 0.42 2.76
N PRO A 217 3.33 0.97 3.41
CA PRO A 217 3.28 2.37 3.82
C PRO A 217 4.08 2.67 5.10
N GLY A 218 4.67 1.64 5.73
CA GLY A 218 5.48 1.78 6.93
C GLY A 218 6.68 2.72 6.73
N LEU A 219 7.00 3.49 7.76
CA LEU A 219 8.10 4.46 7.75
C LEU A 219 9.42 3.78 7.40
N ASN A 220 10.12 4.32 6.38
CA ASN A 220 11.39 3.81 5.88
C ASN A 220 11.38 2.29 5.54
N CYS A 221 10.23 1.75 5.15
CA CYS A 221 10.08 0.35 4.80
C CYS A 221 10.13 0.16 3.28
N ASN A 222 11.01 -0.70 2.81
CA ASN A 222 11.20 -1.01 1.39
C ASN A 222 10.55 -2.35 0.96
N ILE A 223 9.70 -2.91 1.81
CA ILE A 223 9.00 -4.17 1.51
C ILE A 223 7.81 -3.90 0.60
N ILE A 224 7.60 -4.81 -0.35
CA ILE A 224 6.46 -4.83 -1.26
C ILE A 224 5.61 -6.06 -0.92
N ILE A 225 4.31 -5.88 -0.79
CA ILE A 225 3.37 -6.95 -0.54
C ILE A 225 2.86 -7.48 -1.87
N GLN A 226 2.91 -8.80 -2.05
CA GLN A 226 2.29 -9.48 -3.19
C GLN A 226 1.02 -10.22 -2.75
N ALA A 227 -0.06 -10.09 -3.51
CA ALA A 227 -1.24 -10.94 -3.35
C ALA A 227 -1.95 -11.16 -4.68
N LYS A 228 -2.46 -12.39 -4.89
CA LYS A 228 -3.13 -12.80 -6.13
C LYS A 228 -4.44 -12.05 -6.40
N GLU A 229 -5.13 -11.64 -5.34
CA GLU A 229 -6.44 -10.99 -5.45
C GLU A 229 -6.35 -9.51 -5.06
N GLN A 230 -6.93 -8.63 -5.88
CA GLN A 230 -6.96 -7.18 -5.62
C GLN A 230 -8.14 -6.78 -4.72
N LYS A 231 -8.16 -7.30 -3.50
CA LYS A 231 -9.27 -7.07 -2.56
C LYS A 231 -8.91 -6.09 -1.45
N SER A 232 -9.93 -5.49 -0.86
CA SER A 232 -9.83 -4.64 0.33
C SER A 232 -9.62 -5.48 1.59
N LYS A 233 -8.51 -6.23 1.62
CA LYS A 233 -8.14 -7.15 2.69
C LYS A 233 -6.98 -6.61 3.51
N ARG A 234 -6.91 -7.09 4.75
CA ARG A 234 -5.88 -6.72 5.71
C ARG A 234 -4.58 -7.42 5.35
N VAL A 235 -3.49 -6.66 5.26
CA VAL A 235 -2.13 -7.19 5.12
C VAL A 235 -1.26 -6.64 6.23
N ILE A 236 -0.25 -7.42 6.63
CA ILE A 236 0.69 -7.06 7.69
C ILE A 236 2.11 -7.26 7.16
N CYS A 237 2.90 -6.18 7.14
CA CYS A 237 4.29 -6.27 6.73
C CYS A 237 5.12 -7.05 7.76
N LYS A 238 5.77 -8.13 7.34
CA LYS A 238 6.59 -8.97 8.24
C LYS A 238 7.80 -8.22 8.83
N HIS A 239 8.32 -7.21 8.11
CA HIS A 239 9.49 -6.42 8.48
C HIS A 239 9.17 -5.31 9.49
N CYS A 240 8.29 -4.36 9.12
CA CYS A 240 7.98 -3.20 9.98
C CYS A 240 6.68 -3.33 10.79
N LYS A 241 5.96 -4.46 10.66
CA LYS A 241 4.69 -4.77 11.33
C LYS A 241 3.52 -3.83 11.02
N THR A 242 3.70 -2.90 10.09
CA THR A 242 2.61 -2.01 9.62
C THR A 242 1.49 -2.84 9.01
N THR A 243 0.27 -2.58 9.47
CA THR A 243 -0.97 -3.20 8.99
C THR A 243 -1.72 -2.20 8.11
N PHE A 244 -2.19 -2.62 6.94
CA PHE A 244 -2.88 -1.73 6.01
C PHE A 244 -3.81 -2.51 5.06
N CYS A 245 -4.63 -1.79 4.31
CA CYS A 245 -5.49 -2.32 3.27
C CYS A 245 -4.70 -2.54 1.98
N PHE A 246 -4.68 -3.78 1.47
CA PHE A 246 -3.95 -4.09 0.24
C PHE A 246 -4.42 -3.26 -0.96
N ARG A 247 -5.73 -3.08 -1.13
CA ARG A 247 -6.27 -2.37 -2.30
C ARG A 247 -5.85 -0.89 -2.36
N CYS A 248 -6.04 -0.13 -1.29
CA CYS A 248 -5.83 1.33 -1.29
C CYS A 248 -4.53 1.80 -0.62
N GLY A 249 -3.82 0.93 0.10
CA GLY A 249 -2.55 1.30 0.77
C GLY A 249 -2.72 2.14 2.04
N THR A 250 -3.95 2.44 2.47
CA THR A 250 -4.23 3.17 3.72
C THR A 250 -4.51 2.19 4.86
N ASP A 251 -4.78 2.72 6.06
CA ASP A 251 -5.24 1.93 7.21
C ASP A 251 -6.38 0.96 6.83
N TYR A 252 -6.32 -0.26 7.37
CA TYR A 252 -7.31 -1.29 7.08
C TYR A 252 -8.66 -0.92 7.67
N HIS A 253 -9.72 -0.97 6.87
CA HIS A 253 -10.93 -0.21 7.20
C HIS A 253 -12.22 -1.02 7.14
N ALA A 254 -12.17 -2.32 7.42
CA ALA A 254 -13.38 -3.13 7.46
C ALA A 254 -14.30 -2.75 8.64
N PRO A 255 -15.63 -2.78 8.47
CA PRO A 255 -16.37 -3.33 7.31
C PRO A 255 -16.49 -2.39 6.10
N ALA A 256 -16.09 -1.12 6.23
CA ALA A 256 -16.17 -0.17 5.13
C ALA A 256 -15.27 -0.55 3.95
N ASP A 257 -15.73 -0.26 2.72
CA ASP A 257 -14.89 -0.39 1.53
C ASP A 257 -14.02 0.86 1.30
N CYS A 258 -13.04 0.73 0.40
CA CYS A 258 -12.10 1.83 0.13
C CYS A 258 -12.80 3.09 -0.37
N GLU A 259 -13.90 2.95 -1.10
CA GLU A 259 -14.62 4.08 -1.70
C GLU A 259 -15.40 4.85 -0.63
N THR A 260 -16.05 4.14 0.27
CA THR A 260 -16.75 4.68 1.45
C THR A 260 -15.79 5.48 2.31
N ILE A 261 -14.60 4.93 2.59
CA ILE A 261 -13.60 5.60 3.40
C ILE A 261 -13.01 6.81 2.70
N LYS A 262 -12.76 6.72 1.40
CA LYS A 262 -12.31 7.86 0.62
C LYS A 262 -13.33 9.01 0.68
N LYS A 263 -14.62 8.72 0.47
CA LYS A 263 -15.72 9.69 0.58
C LYS A 263 -15.80 10.27 2.00
N TRP A 264 -15.69 9.42 3.02
CA TRP A 264 -15.71 9.84 4.41
C TRP A 264 -14.57 10.82 4.72
N ILE A 265 -13.33 10.50 4.34
CA ILE A 265 -12.16 11.36 4.55
C ILE A 265 -12.32 12.70 3.84
N THR A 266 -12.75 12.70 2.57
CA THR A 266 -13.02 13.94 1.83
C THR A 266 -14.09 14.79 2.52
N LYS A 267 -15.19 14.17 2.93
CA LYS A 267 -16.27 14.88 3.62
C LYS A 267 -15.83 15.45 4.97
N CYS A 268 -15.03 14.71 5.74
CA CYS A 268 -14.44 15.20 7.00
C CYS A 268 -13.48 16.38 6.80
N ALA A 269 -12.84 16.49 5.63
CA ALA A 269 -11.98 17.63 5.31
C ALA A 269 -12.78 18.88 4.92
N ASP A 270 -13.97 18.70 4.33
CA ASP A 270 -14.73 19.78 3.69
C ASP A 270 -15.86 20.39 4.56
N ASP A 271 -16.34 19.70 5.60
CA ASP A 271 -17.70 19.96 6.10
C ASP A 271 -17.81 20.00 7.65
N SER A 272 -18.32 21.11 8.18
CA SER A 272 -18.64 21.28 9.62
C SER A 272 -19.90 20.52 10.04
N GLU A 273 -20.78 20.11 9.11
CA GLU A 273 -21.96 19.28 9.45
C GLU A 273 -21.61 17.80 9.67
N THR A 274 -20.52 17.31 9.08
CA THR A 274 -19.99 15.98 9.41
C THR A 274 -19.66 15.91 10.90
N ALA A 275 -19.24 17.01 11.52
CA ALA A 275 -19.02 17.10 12.96
C ALA A 275 -20.29 16.85 13.79
N ASN A 276 -21.50 17.14 13.28
CA ASN A 276 -22.77 16.85 13.96
C ASN A 276 -23.18 15.38 13.86
N TYR A 277 -23.05 14.74 12.69
CA TYR A 277 -23.28 13.28 12.60
C TYR A 277 -22.23 12.50 13.38
N ILE A 278 -20.97 12.92 13.26
CA ILE A 278 -19.83 12.44 14.05
C ILE A 278 -20.17 12.60 15.53
N SER A 279 -20.44 13.78 16.07
CA SER A 279 -20.71 13.95 17.51
C SER A 279 -21.99 13.26 18.02
N ALA A 280 -22.98 13.03 17.16
CA ALA A 280 -24.23 12.36 17.54
C ALA A 280 -24.13 10.82 17.54
N HIS A 281 -23.31 10.23 16.66
CA HIS A 281 -23.23 8.77 16.46
C HIS A 281 -21.87 8.19 16.81
N THR A 282 -20.81 8.99 16.83
CA THR A 282 -19.50 8.65 17.35
C THR A 282 -19.25 9.53 18.57
N LYS A 283 -18.80 8.99 19.70
CA LYS A 283 -18.13 9.84 20.68
C LYS A 283 -16.82 10.30 20.03
N ASP A 284 -16.88 11.43 19.31
CA ASP A 284 -15.85 12.16 18.54
C ASP A 284 -14.93 11.33 17.62
N TRP A 285 -14.98 11.54 16.31
CA TRP A 285 -13.97 11.04 15.34
C TRP A 285 -12.55 11.61 15.59
N GLU A 286 -12.45 12.78 16.23
CA GLU A 286 -11.17 13.28 16.81
C GLU A 286 -10.60 12.35 17.91
N ASN A 287 -11.36 11.34 18.34
CA ASN A 287 -10.90 10.24 19.19
C ASN A 287 -10.21 9.10 18.44
N HIS A 288 -9.96 9.08 17.13
CA HIS A 288 -9.09 8.00 16.57
C HIS A 288 -7.70 8.05 17.21
N ALA A 289 -7.08 9.24 17.24
CA ALA A 289 -5.82 9.45 17.94
C ALA A 289 -5.97 9.36 19.46
N LYS A 290 -7.11 9.77 20.05
CA LYS A 290 -7.30 9.69 21.51
C LYS A 290 -7.62 8.27 21.98
N SER A 291 -8.39 7.47 21.25
CA SER A 291 -8.68 6.05 21.52
C SER A 291 -7.42 5.21 21.34
N LEU A 292 -6.65 5.42 20.27
CA LEU A 292 -5.36 4.75 20.09
C LEU A 292 -4.38 5.12 21.21
N ARG A 293 -4.35 6.40 21.64
CA ARG A 293 -3.58 6.84 22.82
C ARG A 293 -4.10 6.22 24.11
N LEU A 294 -5.42 6.11 24.30
CA LEU A 294 -6.02 5.48 25.47
C LEU A 294 -5.69 3.98 25.51
N GLU A 295 -5.74 3.29 24.37
CA GLU A 295 -5.33 1.90 24.21
C GLU A 295 -3.83 1.74 24.52
N GLU A 296 -2.98 2.63 24.01
CA GLU A 296 -1.54 2.63 24.29
C GLU A 296 -1.26 2.88 25.78
N MET A 297 -1.99 3.80 26.42
CA MET A 297 -1.91 4.05 27.86
C MET A 297 -2.39 2.83 28.66
N THR A 298 -3.47 2.17 28.25
CA THR A 298 -3.98 0.94 28.88
C THR A 298 -2.97 -0.19 28.74
N LEU A 299 -2.38 -0.38 27.57
CA LEU A 299 -1.32 -1.37 27.35
C LEU A 299 -0.11 -1.10 28.24
N ARG A 300 0.36 0.15 28.34
CA ARG A 300 1.44 0.52 29.26
C ARG A 300 1.10 0.24 30.72
N LYS A 301 -0.11 0.61 31.15
CA LYS A 301 -0.58 0.33 32.53
C LYS A 301 -0.60 -1.16 32.82
N ILE A 302 -1.13 -1.98 31.90
CA ILE A 302 -1.16 -3.44 32.07
C ILE A 302 0.25 -4.02 32.06
N LYS A 303 1.14 -3.61 31.15
CA LYS A 303 2.55 -4.04 31.14
C LYS A 303 3.27 -3.72 32.46
N ASN A 304 3.10 -2.50 32.97
CA ASN A 304 3.69 -2.11 34.25
C ASN A 304 3.15 -2.96 35.41
N ARG A 305 1.84 -3.21 35.44
CA ARG A 305 1.19 -4.07 36.44
C ARG A 305 1.70 -5.51 36.38
N ILE A 306 1.84 -6.08 35.19
CA ILE A 306 2.41 -7.42 35.02
C ILE A 306 3.84 -7.45 35.55
N ASN A 307 4.65 -6.44 35.20
CA ASN A 307 6.01 -6.34 35.70
C ASN A 307 6.07 -6.26 37.24
N GLU A 308 5.22 -5.45 37.87
CA GLU A 308 5.11 -5.36 39.34
C GLU A 308 4.75 -6.72 39.97
N LYS A 309 3.79 -7.44 39.38
CA LYS A 309 3.38 -8.78 39.85
C LYS A 309 4.51 -9.80 39.73
N VAL A 310 5.21 -9.81 38.60
CA VAL A 310 6.35 -10.71 38.36
C VAL A 310 7.50 -10.40 39.33
N MET A 311 7.83 -9.11 39.52
CA MET A 311 8.87 -8.69 40.47
C MET A 311 8.49 -8.98 41.93
N ALA A 312 7.19 -9.03 42.24
CA ALA A 312 6.68 -9.46 43.54
C ALA A 312 6.58 -10.98 43.72
N ASN A 313 7.11 -11.78 42.78
CA ASN A 313 7.02 -13.24 42.73
C ASN A 313 5.57 -13.79 42.74
N GLN A 314 4.61 -13.03 42.21
CA GLN A 314 3.21 -13.43 42.10
C GLN A 314 2.93 -14.09 40.73
N GLY A 315 3.75 -15.05 40.35
CA GLY A 315 3.69 -15.72 39.05
C GLY A 315 4.70 -15.16 38.03
N THR A 316 4.67 -15.74 36.85
CA THR A 316 5.57 -15.46 35.72
C THR A 316 4.86 -14.62 34.65
N TRP A 317 5.60 -14.09 33.67
CA TRP A 317 5.02 -13.37 32.54
C TRP A 317 3.93 -14.17 31.80
N ILE A 318 4.10 -15.49 31.70
CA ILE A 318 3.15 -16.40 31.02
C ILE A 318 1.82 -16.45 31.78
N ASP A 319 1.86 -16.47 33.11
CA ASP A 319 0.65 -16.52 33.94
C ASP A 319 -0.25 -15.29 33.72
N TRP A 320 0.33 -14.18 33.28
CA TRP A 320 -0.36 -12.91 33.04
C TRP A 320 -0.56 -12.55 31.56
N GLN A 321 -0.16 -13.43 30.63
CA GLN A 321 -0.25 -13.18 29.18
C GLN A 321 -1.69 -12.87 28.73
N TYR A 322 -2.69 -13.51 29.35
CA TYR A 322 -4.10 -13.31 29.05
C TYR A 322 -4.53 -11.83 29.18
N LEU A 323 -3.88 -11.02 30.03
CA LEU A 323 -4.16 -9.58 30.14
C LEU A 323 -3.62 -8.80 28.93
N LEU A 324 -2.47 -9.19 28.38
CA LEU A 324 -1.95 -8.59 27.15
C LEU A 324 -2.85 -8.95 25.97
N ASP A 325 -3.30 -10.21 25.90
CA ASP A 325 -4.22 -10.70 24.87
C ASP A 325 -5.57 -9.97 24.96
N ALA A 326 -6.08 -9.74 26.17
CA ALA A 326 -7.31 -8.96 26.40
C ALA A 326 -7.19 -7.52 25.90
N VAL A 327 -6.06 -6.84 26.16
CA VAL A 327 -5.82 -5.47 25.68
C VAL A 327 -5.67 -5.45 24.15
N ALA A 328 -4.96 -6.42 23.58
CA ALA A 328 -4.80 -6.53 22.13
C ALA A 328 -6.14 -6.76 21.43
N LEU A 329 -7.01 -7.63 21.99
CA LEU A 329 -8.35 -7.86 21.48
C LEU A 329 -9.23 -6.61 21.62
N LEU A 330 -9.19 -5.93 22.77
CA LEU A 330 -9.93 -4.68 22.97
C LEU A 330 -9.57 -3.65 21.90
N ALA A 331 -8.28 -3.47 21.62
CA ALA A 331 -7.80 -2.59 20.55
C ALA A 331 -8.31 -3.03 19.17
N LYS A 332 -8.24 -4.34 18.85
CA LYS A 332 -8.77 -4.92 17.60
C LYS A 332 -10.26 -4.62 17.41
N CYS A 333 -11.07 -4.79 18.46
CA CYS A 333 -12.50 -4.56 18.44
C CYS A 333 -12.84 -3.06 18.25
N ARG A 334 -12.16 -2.17 18.98
CA ARG A 334 -12.32 -0.71 18.83
C ARG A 334 -11.95 -0.23 17.44
N TYR A 335 -10.82 -0.73 16.93
CA TYR A 335 -10.38 -0.44 15.57
C TYR A 335 -11.40 -0.90 14.52
N SER A 336 -12.06 -2.05 14.70
CA SER A 336 -13.13 -2.49 13.79
C SER A 336 -14.37 -1.60 13.91
N LEU A 337 -14.78 -1.28 15.14
CA LEU A 337 -15.94 -0.43 15.43
C LEU A 337 -15.81 0.97 14.83
N GLN A 338 -14.60 1.54 14.77
CA GLN A 338 -14.45 2.89 14.20
C GLN A 338 -14.89 2.98 12.74
N TYR A 339 -14.72 1.91 11.97
CA TYR A 339 -15.08 1.85 10.56
C TYR A 339 -16.51 1.38 10.32
N THR A 340 -17.24 0.95 11.37
CA THR A 340 -18.66 0.67 11.25
C THR A 340 -19.48 1.94 11.09
N TYR A 341 -19.05 3.08 11.66
CA TYR A 341 -19.80 4.34 11.55
C TYR A 341 -19.76 4.96 10.16
N PRO A 342 -18.61 5.13 9.48
CA PRO A 342 -18.59 5.57 8.09
C PRO A 342 -19.37 4.61 7.18
N TYR A 343 -19.31 3.30 7.45
CA TYR A 343 -20.10 2.33 6.71
C TYR A 343 -21.60 2.56 6.89
N ALA A 344 -22.11 2.61 8.14
CA ALA A 344 -23.51 2.89 8.43
C ALA A 344 -24.00 4.22 7.86
N TYR A 345 -23.18 5.26 7.89
CA TYR A 345 -23.53 6.59 7.36
C TYR A 345 -23.91 6.51 5.88
N PHE A 346 -23.11 5.82 5.08
CA PHE A 346 -23.32 5.68 3.64
C PHE A 346 -24.22 4.50 3.24
N MET A 347 -24.70 3.71 4.21
CA MET A 347 -25.71 2.67 3.93
C MET A 347 -27.08 3.28 3.62
N ASP A 348 -27.71 2.77 2.56
CA ASP A 348 -29.09 3.08 2.23
C ASP A 348 -30.06 2.67 3.36
N PRO A 349 -31.06 3.50 3.69
CA PRO A 349 -32.07 3.14 4.68
C PRO A 349 -32.84 1.87 4.29
N GLY A 350 -33.02 0.96 5.26
CA GLY A 350 -33.81 -0.26 5.08
C GLY A 350 -33.44 -1.36 6.07
N PRO A 351 -34.05 -2.56 5.94
CA PRO A 351 -33.90 -3.65 6.90
C PRO A 351 -32.45 -4.12 7.10
N ARG A 352 -31.61 -4.01 6.05
CA ARG A 352 -30.19 -4.36 6.13
C ARG A 352 -29.39 -3.38 6.99
N LYS A 353 -29.74 -2.09 6.95
CA LYS A 353 -29.14 -1.06 7.80
C LYS A 353 -29.59 -1.20 9.25
N GLU A 354 -30.87 -1.47 9.48
CA GLU A 354 -31.40 -1.74 10.82
C GLU A 354 -30.69 -2.94 11.48
N LEU A 355 -30.47 -4.02 10.74
CA LEU A 355 -29.69 -5.16 11.21
C LEU A 355 -28.23 -4.78 11.52
N PHE A 356 -27.61 -3.97 10.66
CA PHE A 356 -26.24 -3.50 10.87
C PHE A 356 -26.12 -2.68 12.15
N GLU A 357 -26.98 -1.68 12.33
CA GLU A 357 -26.98 -0.79 13.50
C GLU A 357 -27.27 -1.57 14.79
N TYR A 358 -28.13 -2.58 14.75
CA TYR A 358 -28.34 -3.51 15.87
C TYR A 358 -27.06 -4.29 16.23
N GLN A 359 -26.38 -4.85 15.24
CA GLN A 359 -25.12 -5.58 15.47
C GLN A 359 -24.00 -4.65 15.94
N GLN A 360 -23.92 -3.44 15.39
CA GLN A 360 -22.98 -2.39 15.78
C GLN A 360 -23.18 -1.99 17.26
N ALA A 361 -24.42 -1.68 17.66
CA ALA A 361 -24.74 -1.32 19.04
C ALA A 361 -24.45 -2.47 20.02
N THR A 362 -24.70 -3.71 19.60
CA THR A 362 -24.35 -4.90 20.39
C THR A 362 -22.83 -5.02 20.57
N LEU A 363 -22.05 -4.85 19.49
CA LEU A 363 -20.59 -4.87 19.55
C LEU A 363 -20.04 -3.76 20.45
N GLU A 364 -20.57 -2.54 20.33
CA GLU A 364 -20.18 -1.40 21.16
C GLU A 364 -20.39 -1.69 22.66
N ALA A 365 -21.55 -2.25 23.03
CA ALA A 365 -21.83 -2.63 24.42
C ALA A 365 -20.84 -3.68 24.96
N GLU A 366 -20.50 -4.70 24.17
CA GLU A 366 -19.55 -5.74 24.60
C GLU A 366 -18.10 -5.25 24.68
N ILE A 367 -17.72 -4.26 23.84
CA ILE A 367 -16.42 -3.58 23.92
C ILE A 367 -16.31 -2.79 25.21
N GLU A 368 -17.35 -2.06 25.61
CA GLU A 368 -17.35 -1.30 26.86
C GLU A 368 -17.28 -2.22 28.08
N ASN A 369 -18.02 -3.34 28.06
CA ASN A 369 -17.92 -4.38 29.09
C ASN A 369 -16.49 -4.96 29.19
N LEU A 370 -15.85 -5.26 28.06
CA LEU A 370 -14.48 -5.74 28.02
C LEU A 370 -13.50 -4.68 28.56
N SER A 371 -13.65 -3.43 28.13
CA SER A 371 -12.83 -2.31 28.63
C SER A 371 -12.92 -2.18 30.14
N TRP A 372 -14.14 -2.24 30.69
CA TRP A 372 -14.37 -2.14 32.14
C TRP A 372 -13.66 -3.27 32.91
N LYS A 373 -13.70 -4.50 32.39
CA LYS A 373 -13.05 -5.68 32.98
C LYS A 373 -11.52 -5.59 32.92
N VAL A 374 -10.97 -5.16 31.78
CA VAL A 374 -9.51 -4.96 31.60
C VAL A 374 -8.98 -3.90 32.58
N GLU A 375 -9.69 -2.78 32.73
CA GLU A 375 -9.32 -1.74 33.69
C GLU A 375 -9.33 -2.24 35.14
N ARG A 376 -10.20 -3.21 35.46
CA ARG A 376 -10.38 -3.80 36.79
C ARG A 376 -9.82 -5.22 36.90
N ALA A 377 -8.75 -5.52 36.17
CA ALA A 377 -8.14 -6.85 36.16
C ALA A 377 -7.65 -7.36 37.54
N GLU A 378 -7.60 -6.53 38.59
CA GLU A 378 -7.26 -6.98 39.96
C GLU A 378 -8.43 -7.67 40.67
N THR A 379 -9.66 -7.28 40.32
CA THR A 379 -10.89 -7.76 40.96
C THR A 379 -11.71 -8.64 40.03
N THR A 380 -11.42 -8.59 38.73
CA THR A 380 -12.12 -9.39 37.73
C THR A 380 -11.53 -10.80 37.73
N ASP A 381 -12.39 -11.80 37.86
CA ASP A 381 -11.99 -13.20 37.72
C ASP A 381 -11.45 -13.47 36.30
N ARG A 382 -10.45 -14.33 36.19
CA ARG A 382 -9.81 -14.65 34.91
C ARG A 382 -10.81 -15.26 33.92
N GLY A 383 -11.64 -16.20 34.37
CA GLY A 383 -12.65 -16.85 33.52
C GLY A 383 -13.72 -15.86 33.06
N ASP A 384 -14.10 -14.90 33.91
CA ASP A 384 -15.04 -13.83 33.53
C ASP A 384 -14.46 -12.88 32.46
N LEU A 385 -13.15 -12.62 32.49
CA LEU A 385 -12.47 -11.81 31.48
C LEU A 385 -12.33 -12.59 30.16
N GLU A 386 -11.85 -13.83 30.21
CA GLU A 386 -11.71 -14.70 29.03
C GLU A 386 -13.06 -14.91 28.33
N ASN A 387 -14.13 -15.18 29.08
CA ASN A 387 -15.49 -15.28 28.51
C ASN A 387 -15.95 -13.96 27.86
N GLN A 388 -15.60 -12.80 28.43
CA GLN A 388 -15.92 -11.52 27.80
C GLN A 388 -15.14 -11.29 26.50
N MET A 389 -13.88 -11.71 26.46
CA MET A 389 -13.05 -11.67 25.25
C MET A 389 -13.70 -12.48 24.14
N ASP A 390 -14.13 -13.72 24.44
CA ASP A 390 -14.81 -14.59 23.47
C ASP A 390 -16.11 -13.98 22.95
N ILE A 391 -16.91 -13.38 23.84
CA ILE A 391 -18.14 -12.69 23.44
C ILE A 391 -17.84 -11.53 22.50
N ALA A 392 -16.88 -10.67 22.86
CA ALA A 392 -16.51 -9.50 22.05
C ALA A 392 -15.99 -9.90 20.66
N GLU A 393 -15.06 -10.87 20.58
CA GLU A 393 -14.52 -11.33 19.30
C GLU A 393 -15.59 -12.01 18.45
N LYS A 394 -16.50 -12.77 19.08
CA LYS A 394 -17.63 -13.38 18.37
C LYS A 394 -18.57 -12.35 17.77
N ARG A 395 -18.91 -11.28 18.51
CA ARG A 395 -19.74 -10.18 17.97
C ARG A 395 -19.03 -9.47 16.83
N ARG A 396 -17.75 -9.17 16.97
CA ARG A 396 -16.93 -8.54 15.93
C ARG A 396 -16.89 -9.40 14.66
N SER A 397 -16.61 -10.69 14.82
CA SER A 397 -16.50 -11.64 13.71
C SER A 397 -17.84 -11.86 12.99
N ILE A 398 -18.96 -11.89 13.72
CA ILE A 398 -20.31 -11.98 13.11
C ILE A 398 -20.60 -10.74 12.28
N LEU A 399 -20.35 -9.53 12.82
CA LEU A 399 -20.55 -8.29 12.09
C LEU A 399 -19.72 -8.25 10.81
N LEU A 400 -18.45 -8.62 10.88
CA LEU A 400 -17.61 -8.70 9.69
C LEU A 400 -18.10 -9.79 8.74
N LYS A 401 -18.49 -10.97 9.20
CA LYS A 401 -19.00 -12.04 8.33
C LYS A 401 -20.26 -11.61 7.55
N ASP A 402 -21.15 -10.86 8.18
CA ASP A 402 -22.43 -10.46 7.58
C ASP A 402 -22.32 -9.25 6.63
N PHE A 403 -21.30 -8.40 6.83
CA PHE A 403 -21.18 -7.08 6.18
C PHE A 403 -19.84 -6.76 5.51
N LEU A 404 -18.81 -7.60 5.66
CA LEU A 404 -17.54 -7.40 4.96
C LEU A 404 -17.74 -7.65 3.46
N VAL A 405 -17.54 -6.59 2.69
CA VAL A 405 -17.63 -6.62 1.23
C VAL A 405 -16.44 -7.42 0.70
N VAL A 406 -16.72 -8.52 -0.02
CA VAL A 406 -15.71 -9.43 -0.61
C VAL A 406 -15.07 -8.82 -1.85
#